data_AF-A0A2E0H9W0-F1
#
_entry.id   AF-A0A2E0H9W0-F1
#
_cell.length_a   1.000
_cell.length_b   1.000
_cell.length_c   1.000
_cell.angle_alpha   90.00
_cell.angle_beta   90.00
_cell.angle_gamma   90.00
#
_symmetry.space_group_name_H-M   'P 1'
#
loop_
_entity.id
_entity.type
_entity.pdbx_description
1 polymer ?
#
loop_
_entity_poly.entity_id
_entity_poly.type
_entity_poly.pdbx_seq_one_letter_code
_entity_poly.pdbx_strand_id
1 'polypeptide(L)'
;MVSFRKVCIFLLFAWLCLAIIVNVFGFKLFFPLQIGISPEEEFYRLNAIRFGASCLLALILVRYLFEFRPLPSLVAIFWFGIFFIIGGIIYAIKLDVGIDKLYYLIAVAVVLVLVRLEIMQKKRESESSLYKRDHF
;
A
#
# COMPACT_ATOMS: atom_id res chain seq x y z
N MET A 1 21.31 21.13 -9.20
CA MET A 1 21.40 19.98 -10.14
C MET A 1 20.32 18.98 -9.79
N VAL A 2 19.36 18.74 -10.68
CA VAL A 2 18.49 17.57 -10.56
C VAL A 2 19.42 16.35 -10.66
N SER A 3 19.63 15.65 -9.55
CA SER A 3 20.51 14.49 -9.52
C SER A 3 19.97 13.45 -10.50
N PHE A 4 20.81 12.90 -11.38
CA PHE A 4 20.48 11.81 -12.32
C PHE A 4 19.66 10.70 -11.64
N ARG A 5 19.98 10.41 -10.36
CA ARG A 5 19.22 9.52 -9.48
C ARG A 5 17.73 9.86 -9.37
N LYS A 6 17.37 11.13 -9.17
CA LYS A 6 15.97 11.57 -9.08
C LYS A 6 15.24 11.39 -10.41
N VAL A 7 15.93 11.59 -11.54
CA VAL A 7 15.35 11.36 -12.87
C VAL A 7 15.05 9.87 -13.07
N CYS A 8 15.98 8.98 -12.74
CA CYS A 8 15.75 7.53 -12.81
C CYS A 8 14.59 7.09 -11.92
N ILE A 9 14.50 7.62 -10.70
CA ILE A 9 13.42 7.30 -9.75
C ILE A 9 12.07 7.83 -10.25
N PHE A 10 12.05 9.02 -10.88
CA PHE A 10 10.84 9.56 -11.48
C PHE A 10 10.34 8.70 -12.64
N LEU A 11 11.24 8.25 -13.53
CA LEU A 11 10.89 7.34 -14.62
C LEU A 11 10.32 6.01 -14.09
N LEU A 12 10.96 5.44 -13.06
CA LEU A 12 10.46 4.24 -12.38
C LEU A 12 9.07 4.47 -11.78
N PHE A 13 8.87 5.59 -11.09
CA PHE A 13 7.58 5.97 -10.51
C PHE A 13 6.49 6.12 -11.57
N ALA A 14 6.76 6.84 -12.65
CA ALA A 14 5.82 7.06 -13.74
C ALA A 14 5.44 5.73 -14.42
N TRP A 15 6.43 4.87 -14.70
CA TRP A 15 6.21 3.52 -15.21
C TRP A 15 5.31 2.69 -14.29
N LEU A 16 5.57 2.76 -12.99
CA LEU A 16 4.82 1.99 -11.99
C LEU A 16 3.38 2.48 -11.85
N CYS A 17 3.15 3.79 -11.87
CA CYS A 17 1.79 4.37 -11.93
C CYS A 17 1.05 3.93 -13.18
N LEU A 18 1.70 3.97 -14.35
CA LEU A 18 1.11 3.54 -15.60
C LEU A 18 0.74 2.05 -15.57
N ALA A 19 1.62 1.19 -15.03
CA ALA A 19 1.34 -0.22 -14.84
C ALA A 19 0.12 -0.45 -13.93
N ILE A 20 0.03 0.23 -12.78
CA ILE A 20 -1.12 0.12 -11.86
C ILE A 20 -2.42 0.48 -12.58
N ILE A 21 -2.46 1.65 -13.24
CA ILE A 21 -3.65 2.13 -13.96
C ILE A 21 -4.09 1.10 -15.00
N VAL A 22 -3.16 0.68 -15.85
CA VAL A 22 -3.42 -0.28 -16.92
C VAL A 22 -4.00 -1.60 -16.39
N ASN A 23 -3.44 -2.16 -15.32
CA ASN A 23 -3.92 -3.42 -14.75
C ASN A 23 -5.31 -3.28 -14.12
N VAL A 24 -5.60 -2.15 -13.46
CA VAL A 24 -6.95 -1.87 -12.95
C VAL A 24 -7.96 -1.82 -14.11
N PHE A 25 -7.65 -1.09 -15.19
CA PHE A 25 -8.56 -0.92 -16.35
C PHE A 25 -8.57 -2.09 -17.35
N GLY A 26 -7.85 -3.18 -17.08
CA GLY A 26 -7.95 -4.42 -17.86
C GLY A 26 -7.07 -4.49 -19.11
N PHE A 27 -6.19 -3.52 -19.33
CA PHE A 27 -5.17 -3.63 -20.37
C PHE A 27 -4.06 -4.57 -19.87
N LYS A 28 -3.68 -5.56 -20.68
CA LYS A 28 -2.60 -6.52 -20.35
C LYS A 28 -1.23 -5.85 -20.55
N LEU A 29 -0.83 -4.87 -19.74
CA LEU A 29 0.61 -4.60 -19.62
C LEU A 29 1.24 -5.55 -18.61
N PHE A 30 2.40 -6.06 -18.98
CA PHE A 30 3.27 -6.89 -18.17
C PHE A 30 3.47 -6.26 -16.79
N PHE A 31 2.89 -6.88 -15.77
CA PHE A 31 3.33 -6.67 -14.39
C PHE A 31 4.66 -7.41 -14.23
N PRO A 32 5.69 -6.81 -13.61
CA PRO A 32 6.99 -7.47 -13.40
C PRO A 32 6.93 -8.69 -12.47
N LEU A 33 5.75 -9.07 -11.97
CA LEU A 33 5.50 -10.21 -11.10
C LEU A 33 4.38 -11.13 -11.60
N GLN A 34 4.11 -11.20 -12.91
CA GLN A 34 3.13 -12.13 -13.49
C GLN A 34 3.66 -13.58 -13.52
N ILE A 35 3.65 -14.23 -12.35
CA ILE A 35 3.75 -15.69 -12.26
C ILE A 35 2.34 -16.24 -12.45
N GLY A 36 2.12 -16.97 -13.54
CA GLY A 36 0.83 -17.53 -13.92
C GLY A 36 0.57 -18.86 -13.23
N ILE A 37 -0.40 -18.90 -12.30
CA ILE A 37 -0.92 -20.10 -11.65
C ILE A 37 -2.40 -19.82 -11.29
N SER A 38 -3.32 -20.72 -11.63
CA SER A 38 -4.73 -20.71 -11.19
C SER A 38 -4.92 -21.71 -10.04
N PRO A 39 -5.49 -21.28 -8.90
CA PRO A 39 -6.95 -21.37 -8.67
C PRO A 39 -7.60 -20.03 -8.25
N GLU A 40 -8.89 -19.86 -8.55
CA GLU A 40 -9.60 -18.57 -8.66
C GLU A 40 -9.56 -17.65 -7.41
N GLU A 41 -9.52 -18.21 -6.19
CA GLU A 41 -9.42 -17.42 -4.94
C GLU A 41 -7.99 -16.98 -4.61
N GLU A 42 -6.99 -17.81 -4.91
CA GLU A 42 -5.58 -17.44 -4.72
C GLU A 42 -5.17 -16.37 -5.73
N PHE A 43 -5.70 -16.44 -6.96
CA PHE A 43 -5.44 -15.44 -7.99
C PHE A 43 -5.95 -14.05 -7.58
N TYR A 44 -7.13 -14.02 -6.96
CA TYR A 44 -7.73 -12.81 -6.43
C TYR A 44 -6.87 -12.18 -5.32
N ARG A 45 -6.51 -12.96 -4.29
CA ARG A 45 -5.68 -12.49 -3.17
C ARG A 45 -4.31 -12.04 -3.65
N LEU A 46 -3.67 -12.81 -4.54
CA LEU A 46 -2.36 -12.48 -5.10
C LEU A 46 -2.39 -11.18 -5.89
N ASN A 47 -3.45 -10.91 -6.65
CA ASN A 47 -3.60 -9.65 -7.37
C ASN A 47 -3.84 -8.47 -6.43
N ALA A 48 -4.60 -8.66 -5.34
CA ALA A 48 -4.75 -7.65 -4.29
C ALA A 48 -3.41 -7.36 -3.58
N ILE A 49 -2.59 -8.38 -3.28
CA ILE A 49 -1.24 -8.21 -2.72
C ILE A 49 -0.35 -7.44 -3.70
N ARG A 50 -0.31 -7.85 -4.97
CA ARG A 50 0.50 -7.20 -6.02
C ARG A 50 0.12 -5.73 -6.16
N PHE A 51 -1.16 -5.43 -6.18
CA PHE A 51 -1.67 -4.06 -6.21
C PHE A 51 -1.26 -3.28 -4.97
N GLY A 52 -1.50 -3.83 -3.77
CA GLY A 52 -1.13 -3.20 -2.51
C GLY A 52 0.35 -2.87 -2.39
N ALA A 53 1.21 -3.83 -2.76
CA ALA A 53 2.66 -3.66 -2.77
C ALA A 53 3.11 -2.61 -3.80
N SER A 54 2.49 -2.59 -4.98
CA SER A 54 2.80 -1.60 -6.02
C SER A 54 2.41 -0.20 -5.58
N CYS A 55 1.21 0.00 -5.03
CA CYS A 55 0.79 1.29 -4.49
C CYS A 55 1.68 1.75 -3.32
N LEU A 56 2.10 0.84 -2.45
CA LEU A 56 3.04 1.17 -1.38
C LEU A 56 4.39 1.61 -1.93
N LEU A 57 4.91 0.90 -2.94
CA LEU A 57 6.16 1.27 -3.60
C LEU A 57 6.03 2.63 -4.28
N ALA A 58 4.91 2.90 -4.98
CA ALA A 58 4.61 4.21 -5.56
C ALA A 58 4.64 5.31 -4.49
N LEU A 59 3.98 5.09 -3.35
CA LEU A 59 3.95 6.04 -2.23
C LEU A 59 5.36 6.34 -1.68
N ILE A 60 6.20 5.32 -1.54
CA ILE A 60 7.59 5.47 -1.07
C ILE A 60 8.42 6.27 -2.10
N LEU A 61 8.29 5.97 -3.39
CA LEU A 61 9.00 6.66 -4.46
C LEU A 61 8.59 8.13 -4.56
N VAL A 62 7.30 8.45 -4.45
CA VAL A 62 6.81 9.84 -4.37
C VAL A 62 7.41 10.55 -3.17
N ARG A 63 7.33 9.94 -1.98
CA ARG A 63 7.91 10.55 -0.78
C ARG A 63 9.39 10.85 -0.94
N TYR A 64 10.12 9.95 -1.59
CA TYR A 64 11.52 10.17 -1.90
C TYR A 64 11.74 11.34 -2.88
N LEU A 65 10.98 11.40 -3.97
CA LEU A 65 11.11 12.44 -5.01
C LEU A 65 10.82 13.84 -4.46
N PHE A 66 9.84 13.96 -3.57
CA PHE A 66 9.44 15.20 -2.90
C PHE A 66 10.16 15.46 -1.57
N GLU A 67 11.18 14.66 -1.23
CA GLU A 67 11.98 14.79 0.00
C GLU A 67 11.15 14.78 1.29
N PHE A 68 10.01 14.11 1.28
CA PHE A 68 9.23 13.88 2.49
C PHE A 68 9.95 12.91 3.43
N ARG A 69 9.70 13.05 4.73
CA ARG A 69 10.27 12.14 5.73
C ARG A 69 9.91 10.68 5.40
N PRO A 70 10.81 9.73 5.65
CA PRO A 70 10.50 8.31 5.47
C PRO A 70 9.30 7.92 6.34
N LEU A 71 8.51 6.96 5.84
CA LEU A 71 7.38 6.42 6.59
C LEU A 71 7.91 5.57 7.75
N PRO A 72 7.45 5.81 8.99
CA PRO A 72 7.66 4.84 10.07
C PRO A 72 7.07 3.49 9.67
N SER A 73 7.68 2.40 10.12
CA SER A 73 7.31 1.03 9.74
C SER A 73 5.82 0.74 9.95
N LEU A 74 5.26 1.14 11.10
CA LEU A 74 3.84 0.94 11.39
C LEU A 74 2.90 1.68 10.42
N VAL A 75 3.32 2.88 9.99
CA VAL A 75 2.55 3.70 9.03
C VAL A 75 2.63 3.09 7.63
N ALA A 76 3.76 2.50 7.25
CA ALA A 76 3.90 1.77 6.00
C ALA A 76 3.00 0.53 5.96
N ILE A 77 2.94 -0.24 7.06
CA ILE A 77 2.03 -1.40 7.21
C ILE A 77 0.57 -0.96 7.10
N PHE A 78 0.21 0.16 7.73
CA PHE A 78 -1.14 0.72 7.65
C PHE A 78 -1.53 1.08 6.21
N TRP A 79 -0.66 1.80 5.48
CA TRP A 79 -0.91 2.12 4.07
C TRP A 79 -0.96 0.90 3.17
N PHE A 80 -0.11 -0.10 3.40
CA PHE A 80 -0.18 -1.36 2.69
C PHE A 80 -1.56 -2.01 2.85
N GLY A 81 -2.07 -2.11 4.08
CA GLY A 81 -3.38 -2.71 4.31
C GLY A 81 -4.52 -1.89 3.69
N ILE A 82 -4.44 -0.56 3.67
CA ILE A 82 -5.40 0.27 2.93
C ILE A 82 -5.39 -0.08 1.45
N PHE A 83 -4.22 -0.09 0.81
CA PHE A 83 -4.10 -0.42 -0.61
C PHE A 83 -4.51 -1.86 -0.91
N PHE A 84 -4.25 -2.78 0.02
CA PHE A 84 -4.70 -4.16 -0.07
C PHE A 84 -6.22 -4.27 -0.04
N ILE A 85 -6.92 -3.54 0.83
CA ILE A 85 -8.39 -3.50 0.85
C ILE A 85 -8.92 -2.92 -0.46
N ILE A 86 -8.36 -1.82 -0.93
CA ILE A 86 -8.75 -1.20 -2.21
C ILE A 86 -8.55 -2.19 -3.37
N GLY A 87 -7.37 -2.83 -3.45
CA GLY A 87 -7.08 -3.85 -4.46
C GLY A 87 -8.04 -5.03 -4.35
N GLY A 88 -8.31 -5.50 -3.14
CA GLY A 88 -9.30 -6.53 -2.86
C GLY A 88 -10.68 -6.16 -3.41
N ILE A 89 -11.17 -4.95 -3.18
CA ILE A 89 -12.48 -4.54 -3.73
C ILE A 89 -12.45 -4.48 -5.26
N ILE A 90 -11.40 -3.88 -5.84
CA ILE A 90 -11.24 -3.78 -7.30
C ILE A 90 -11.26 -5.15 -7.97
N TYR A 91 -10.44 -6.09 -7.48
CA TYR A 91 -10.36 -7.42 -8.09
C TYR A 91 -11.56 -8.31 -7.76
N ALA A 92 -12.28 -8.07 -6.67
CA ALA A 92 -13.54 -8.76 -6.39
C ALA A 92 -14.58 -8.43 -7.44
N ILE A 93 -14.71 -7.13 -7.78
CA ILE A 93 -15.62 -6.65 -8.83
C ILE A 93 -15.15 -7.19 -10.20
N LYS A 94 -13.85 -7.15 -10.47
CA LYS A 94 -13.29 -7.56 -11.78
C LYS A 94 -13.41 -9.07 -12.06
N LEU A 95 -13.35 -9.90 -11.01
CA LEU A 95 -13.39 -11.36 -11.10
C LEU A 95 -14.76 -11.94 -10.68
N ASP A 96 -15.76 -11.08 -10.45
CA ASP A 96 -17.11 -11.47 -9.99
C ASP A 96 -17.09 -12.42 -8.78
N VAL A 97 -16.27 -12.06 -7.77
CA VAL A 97 -16.10 -12.88 -6.56
C VAL A 97 -17.28 -12.64 -5.62
N GLY A 98 -17.92 -13.73 -5.19
CA GLY A 98 -19.00 -13.70 -4.20
C GLY A 98 -18.58 -13.03 -2.88
N ILE A 99 -19.52 -12.29 -2.27
CA ILE A 99 -19.29 -11.53 -1.03
C ILE A 99 -18.89 -12.43 0.14
N ASP A 100 -19.40 -13.66 0.15
CA ASP A 100 -19.07 -14.72 1.12
C ASP A 100 -17.57 -15.04 1.17
N LYS A 101 -16.84 -14.80 0.08
CA LYS A 101 -15.40 -15.06 -0.04
C LYS A 101 -14.53 -13.86 0.37
N LEU A 102 -15.13 -12.71 0.72
CA LEU A 102 -14.44 -11.48 1.11
C LEU A 102 -14.13 -11.38 2.62
N TYR A 103 -14.40 -12.42 3.40
CA TYR A 103 -14.22 -12.42 4.86
C TYR A 103 -12.80 -12.00 5.31
N TYR A 104 -11.77 -12.31 4.52
CA TYR A 104 -10.39 -11.95 4.85
C TYR A 104 -10.16 -10.42 4.80
N LEU A 105 -10.92 -9.66 3.99
CA LEU A 105 -10.85 -8.19 3.99
C LEU A 105 -11.34 -7.61 5.31
N ILE A 106 -12.33 -8.26 5.94
CA ILE A 106 -12.81 -7.89 7.28
C ILE A 106 -11.70 -8.09 8.31
N ALA A 107 -11.01 -9.23 8.25
CA ALA A 107 -9.87 -9.48 9.15
C ALA A 107 -8.76 -8.43 8.99
N VAL A 108 -8.41 -8.07 7.75
CA VAL A 108 -7.44 -7.00 7.49
C VAL A 108 -7.94 -5.65 7.98
N ALA A 109 -9.23 -5.33 7.84
CA ALA A 109 -9.81 -4.09 8.35
C ALA A 109 -9.71 -4.00 9.88
N VAL A 110 -9.97 -5.09 10.60
CA VAL A 110 -9.80 -5.15 12.07
C VAL A 110 -8.34 -4.90 12.45
N VAL A 111 -7.39 -5.56 11.77
CA VAL A 111 -5.96 -5.35 12.01
C VAL A 111 -5.57 -3.89 11.75
N LEU A 112 -6.08 -3.26 10.69
CA LEU A 112 -5.82 -1.85 10.41
C LEU A 112 -6.33 -0.91 11.49
N VAL A 113 -7.49 -1.20 12.09
CA VAL A 113 -8.01 -0.44 13.23
C VAL A 113 -7.05 -0.56 14.42
N LEU A 114 -6.58 -1.77 14.73
CA LEU A 114 -5.61 -1.99 15.81
C LEU A 114 -4.29 -1.25 15.55
N VAL A 115 -3.75 -1.35 14.33
CA VAL A 115 -2.54 -0.61 13.92
C VAL A 115 -2.77 0.90 14.04
N ARG A 116 -3.94 1.42 13.67
CA ARG A 116 -4.26 2.84 13.83
C ARG A 116 -4.28 3.27 15.29
N LEU A 117 -4.85 2.47 16.18
CA LEU A 117 -4.86 2.75 17.62
C LEU A 117 -3.43 2.79 18.17
N GLU A 118 -2.58 1.84 17.78
CA GLU A 118 -1.15 1.82 18.17
C GLU A 118 -0.41 3.08 17.68
N ILE A 119 -0.65 3.52 16.43
CA ILE A 119 -0.08 4.79 15.91
C ILE A 119 -0.52 5.97 16.77
N MET A 120 -1.80 6.01 17.14
CA MET A 120 -2.35 7.09 17.97
C MET A 120 -1.77 7.07 19.39
N GLN A 121 -1.57 5.88 19.97
CA GLN A 121 -0.95 5.73 21.30
C GLN A 121 0.49 6.22 21.29
N LYS A 122 1.33 5.76 20.35
CA LYS A 122 2.72 6.23 20.25
C LYS A 122 2.83 7.74 20.05
N LYS A 123 1.90 8.33 19.30
CA LYS A 123 1.85 9.78 19.13
C LYS A 123 1.57 10.49 20.46
N ARG A 124 0.59 10.01 21.24
CA ARG A 124 0.27 10.55 22.57
C ARG A 124 1.42 10.41 23.56
N GLU A 125 2.09 9.26 23.58
CA GLU A 125 3.26 9.03 24.44
C GLU A 125 4.39 10.02 24.11
N SER A 126 4.69 10.20 22.82
CA SER A 126 5.69 11.19 22.38
C SER A 126 5.34 12.61 22.82
N GLU A 127 4.08 13.03 22.69
CA GLU A 127 3.63 14.36 23.13
C GLU A 127 3.69 14.52 24.66
N SER A 128 3.29 13.49 25.41
CA SER A 128 3.34 13.50 26.89
C SER A 128 4.79 13.52 27.44
N SER A 129 5.74 12.92 26.70
CA SER A 129 7.16 12.90 27.09
C SER A 129 7.84 14.27 26.92
N LEU A 130 7.42 15.06 25.94
CA LEU A 130 7.89 16.44 25.75
C LEU A 130 7.43 17.33 26.91
N TYR A 131 6.17 17.19 27.34
CA TYR A 131 5.63 17.96 28.47
C TYR A 131 6.32 17.64 29.81
N LYS A 132 6.81 16.41 29.99
CA LYS A 132 7.59 16.03 31.18
C LYS A 132 9.00 16.65 31.22
N ARG A 133 9.58 17.06 30.09
CA ARG A 133 10.94 17.63 30.03
C ARG A 133 11.00 19.12 30.35
N ASP A 134 9.89 19.84 30.17
CA ASP A 134 9.82 21.29 30.38
C ASP A 134 9.46 21.68 31.83
N HIS A 135 9.28 20.69 32.71
CA HIS A 135 8.93 20.87 34.12
C HIS A 135 10.03 20.41 35.12
N PHE A 136 11.27 20.21 34.63
CA PHE A 136 12.45 19.96 35.48
C PHE A 136 13.55 20.99 35.23
#